data_AF-A0A151T5X8-F1
#
_entry.id   AF-A0A151T5X8-F1
#
_cell.length_a   1.000
_cell.length_b   1.000
_cell.length_c   1.000
_cell.angle_alpha   90.00
_cell.angle_beta   90.00
_cell.angle_gamma   90.00
#
_symmetry.space_group_name_H-M   'P 1'
#
loop_
_entity.id
_entity.type
_entity.pdbx_description
1 polymer ?
#
loop_
_entity_poly.entity_id
_entity_poly.type
_entity_poly.pdbx_seq_one_letter_code
_entity_poly.pdbx_strand_id
1 'polypeptide(L)'
;IKICNLSTYHLDHEDPYSHLSNFYELCGTMGIPEGDEEAVYLRLFPFSITGKAKVWLQSHPNQSLTRWGDVENKFVNRKQVLVPSKSEITTFRQGADEPFCEAWERFKSLLRKCPNHGFKDITQLNFFVNGIKPEVKMLLDAAAGGTVSPEEATQIIESLASSDHQAEHGRHQSHKRRVLDLSTNDAILT
;
A
#
# COMPACT_ATOMS: atom_id res chain seq x y z
N ILE A 1 -28.75 24.89 -19.15
CA ILE A 1 -27.65 24.00 -19.59
C ILE A 1 -27.94 22.63 -19.00
N LYS A 2 -28.32 21.65 -19.83
CA LYS A 2 -28.53 20.28 -19.37
C LYS A 2 -27.16 19.74 -18.96
N ILE A 3 -26.97 19.48 -17.68
CA ILE A 3 -25.82 18.73 -17.19
C ILE A 3 -26.10 17.29 -17.64
N CYS A 4 -25.57 16.92 -18.81
CA CYS A 4 -25.60 15.53 -19.27
C CYS A 4 -24.96 14.68 -18.18
N ASN A 5 -25.64 13.59 -17.80
CA ASN A 5 -25.17 12.58 -16.86
C ASN A 5 -23.73 12.19 -17.20
N LEU A 6 -22.76 12.77 -16.50
CA LEU A 6 -21.44 12.18 -16.34
C LEU A 6 -21.70 10.89 -15.59
N SER A 7 -21.66 9.77 -16.32
CA SER A 7 -21.91 8.46 -15.77
C SER A 7 -20.94 8.23 -14.60
N THR A 8 -21.52 8.11 -13.40
CA THR A 8 -20.79 8.02 -12.14
C THR A 8 -20.19 6.62 -12.00
N TYR A 9 -18.97 6.43 -12.50
CA TYR A 9 -18.25 5.16 -12.36
C TYR A 9 -17.44 5.11 -11.05
N HIS A 10 -17.44 3.94 -10.40
CA HIS A 10 -16.73 3.67 -9.15
C HIS A 10 -15.23 3.47 -9.43
N LEU A 11 -14.44 4.50 -9.11
CA LEU A 11 -13.07 4.74 -9.55
C LEU A 11 -11.97 4.03 -8.75
N ASP A 12 -12.32 3.03 -7.93
CA ASP A 12 -11.31 2.36 -7.10
C ASP A 12 -10.45 1.35 -7.89
N HIS A 13 -10.83 1.02 -9.14
CA HIS A 13 -10.13 0.01 -9.97
C HIS A 13 -9.84 0.41 -11.44
N GLU A 14 -10.36 1.54 -11.92
CA GLU A 14 -10.20 1.93 -13.34
C GLU A 14 -8.78 2.41 -13.67
N ASP A 15 -8.37 2.23 -14.93
CA ASP A 15 -7.12 2.78 -15.46
C ASP A 15 -7.22 4.31 -15.67
N PRO A 16 -6.26 5.11 -15.17
CA PRO A 16 -6.31 6.56 -15.27
C PRO A 16 -6.34 7.07 -16.73
N TYR A 17 -5.71 6.37 -17.67
CA TYR A 17 -5.69 6.77 -19.07
C TYR A 17 -7.03 6.50 -19.73
N SER A 18 -7.65 5.35 -19.44
CA SER A 18 -9.02 5.05 -19.90
C SER A 18 -10.02 6.09 -19.41
N HIS A 19 -9.93 6.50 -18.14
CA HIS A 19 -10.79 7.55 -17.60
C HIS A 19 -10.60 8.90 -18.33
N LEU A 20 -9.36 9.30 -18.57
CA LEU A 20 -9.06 10.54 -19.29
C LEU A 20 -9.57 10.51 -20.73
N SER A 21 -9.41 9.39 -21.44
CA SER A 21 -9.93 9.21 -22.80
C SER A 21 -11.45 9.42 -22.82
N ASN A 22 -12.18 8.74 -21.93
CA ASN A 22 -13.63 8.88 -21.82
C ASN A 22 -14.04 10.32 -21.45
N PHE A 23 -13.28 10.97 -20.56
CA PHE A 23 -13.54 12.36 -20.18
C PHE A 23 -13.37 13.32 -21.35
N TYR A 24 -12.32 13.16 -22.17
CA TYR A 24 -12.12 13.97 -23.37
C TYR A 24 -13.20 13.75 -24.42
N GLU A 25 -13.60 12.50 -24.65
CA GLU A 25 -14.71 12.18 -25.56
C GLU A 25 -16.00 12.88 -25.12
N LEU A 26 -16.34 12.81 -23.83
CA LEU A 26 -17.53 13.46 -23.27
C LEU A 26 -17.46 14.99 -23.43
N CYS A 27 -16.30 15.61 -23.16
CA CYS A 27 -16.13 17.04 -23.37
C CYS A 27 -16.22 17.44 -24.85
N GLY A 28 -15.68 16.61 -25.75
CA GLY A 28 -15.75 16.82 -27.20
C GLY A 28 -17.18 16.86 -27.75
N THR A 29 -18.12 16.15 -27.13
CA THR A 29 -19.54 16.22 -27.50
C THR A 29 -20.23 17.55 -27.16
N MET A 30 -19.60 18.39 -26.32
CA MET A 30 -20.22 19.63 -25.81
C MET A 30 -20.03 20.84 -26.74
N GLY A 31 -19.28 20.70 -27.84
CA GLY A 31 -19.02 21.79 -28.79
C GLY A 31 -18.25 22.96 -28.16
N ILE A 32 -17.15 22.64 -27.48
CA ILE A 32 -16.33 23.63 -26.77
C ILE A 32 -15.61 24.52 -27.80
N PRO A 33 -15.65 25.86 -27.66
CA PRO A 33 -14.88 26.77 -28.51
C PRO A 33 -13.37 26.50 -28.43
N GLU A 34 -12.71 26.57 -29.58
CA GLU A 34 -11.26 26.40 -29.68
C GLU A 34 -10.54 27.45 -28.81
N GLY A 35 -9.71 26.98 -27.86
CA GLY A 35 -9.01 27.83 -26.88
C GLY A 35 -9.64 27.89 -25.48
N ASP A 36 -10.88 27.44 -25.29
CA ASP A 36 -11.55 27.40 -23.97
C ASP A 36 -11.47 26.02 -23.29
N GLU A 37 -10.92 25.03 -23.97
CA GLU A 37 -10.85 23.63 -23.55
C GLU A 37 -10.27 23.44 -22.15
N GLU A 38 -9.12 24.06 -21.86
CA GLU A 38 -8.46 23.94 -20.55
C GLU A 38 -9.37 24.40 -19.41
N ALA A 39 -10.05 25.54 -19.58
CA ALA A 39 -10.96 26.08 -18.57
C ALA A 39 -12.19 25.18 -18.37
N VAL A 40 -12.66 24.54 -19.43
CA VAL A 40 -13.77 23.57 -19.37
C VAL A 40 -13.32 22.28 -18.68
N TYR A 41 -12.18 21.72 -19.05
CA TYR A 41 -11.64 20.49 -18.46
C TYR A 41 -11.43 20.65 -16.95
N LEU A 42 -10.77 21.75 -16.53
CA LEU A 42 -10.56 22.07 -15.12
C LEU A 42 -11.88 22.16 -14.33
N ARG A 43 -12.93 22.69 -14.95
CA ARG A 43 -14.25 22.86 -14.32
C ARG A 43 -15.04 21.56 -14.24
N LEU A 44 -14.96 20.71 -15.25
CA LEU A 44 -15.78 19.50 -15.35
C LEU A 44 -15.12 18.27 -14.71
N PHE A 45 -13.79 18.20 -14.70
CA PHE A 45 -13.06 17.04 -14.19
C PHE A 45 -13.38 16.65 -12.73
N PRO A 46 -13.56 17.57 -11.76
CA PRO A 46 -13.94 17.21 -10.40
C PRO A 46 -15.29 16.46 -10.31
N PHE A 47 -16.14 16.59 -11.32
CA PHE A 47 -17.43 15.92 -11.41
C PHE A 47 -17.34 14.57 -12.11
N SER A 48 -16.29 14.30 -12.89
CA SER A 48 -16.06 12.98 -13.50
C SER A 48 -15.47 11.98 -12.50
N ILE A 49 -14.90 12.44 -11.38
CA ILE A 49 -14.23 11.58 -10.40
C ILE A 49 -14.99 11.42 -9.07
N THR A 50 -14.84 10.27 -8.42
CA THR A 50 -15.49 9.91 -7.15
C THR A 50 -14.51 9.23 -6.18
N GLY A 51 -14.97 8.91 -4.96
CA GLY A 51 -14.23 8.12 -3.98
C GLY A 51 -12.86 8.71 -3.62
N LYS A 52 -11.83 7.83 -3.55
CA LYS A 52 -10.46 8.21 -3.18
C LYS A 52 -9.82 9.20 -4.15
N ALA A 53 -10.16 9.12 -5.44
CA ALA A 53 -9.66 10.06 -6.44
C ALA A 53 -10.19 11.49 -6.20
N LYS A 54 -11.46 11.61 -5.80
CA LYS A 54 -12.04 12.92 -5.44
C LYS A 54 -11.42 13.52 -4.19
N VAL A 55 -11.21 12.69 -3.16
CA VAL A 55 -10.52 13.12 -1.92
C VAL A 55 -9.10 13.58 -2.22
N TRP A 56 -8.37 12.87 -3.09
CA TRP A 56 -7.03 13.27 -3.55
C TRP A 56 -7.04 14.61 -4.29
N LEU A 57 -8.01 14.85 -5.18
CA LEU A 57 -8.08 16.13 -5.90
C LEU A 57 -8.29 17.30 -4.92
N GLN A 58 -9.11 17.08 -3.89
CA GLN A 58 -9.43 18.06 -2.85
C GLN A 58 -8.31 18.29 -1.83
N SER A 59 -7.34 17.37 -1.69
CA SER A 59 -6.23 17.53 -0.74
C SER A 59 -5.16 18.50 -1.22
N HIS A 60 -5.21 18.92 -2.48
CA HIS A 60 -4.28 19.90 -3.04
C HIS A 60 -4.70 21.32 -2.60
N PRO A 61 -3.75 22.16 -2.15
CA PRO A 61 -4.07 23.54 -1.80
C PRO A 61 -4.67 24.28 -3.00
N ASN A 62 -5.64 25.18 -2.72
CA ASN A 62 -6.56 25.86 -3.66
C ASN A 62 -5.92 26.64 -4.83
N GLN A 63 -4.62 26.52 -5.06
CA GLN A 63 -3.85 27.24 -6.09
C GLN A 63 -2.81 26.37 -6.82
N SER A 64 -2.71 25.06 -6.53
CA SER A 64 -1.67 24.21 -7.13
C SER A 64 -2.04 23.62 -8.50
N LEU A 65 -3.31 23.68 -8.92
CA LEU A 65 -3.83 22.98 -10.09
C LEU A 65 -4.59 23.95 -10.99
N THR A 66 -3.86 24.93 -11.55
CA THR A 66 -4.44 25.98 -12.41
C THR A 66 -4.29 25.69 -13.90
N ARG A 67 -3.56 24.63 -14.26
CA ARG A 67 -3.38 24.17 -15.64
C ARG A 67 -3.86 22.75 -15.77
N TRP A 68 -4.52 22.46 -16.88
CA TRP A 68 -5.06 21.12 -17.14
C TRP A 68 -3.95 20.08 -17.24
N GLY A 69 -2.84 20.39 -17.90
CA GLY A 69 -1.69 19.48 -18.01
C GLY A 69 -1.08 19.08 -16.66
N ASP A 70 -1.18 19.93 -15.64
CA ASP A 70 -0.73 19.60 -14.28
C ASP A 70 -1.71 18.65 -13.59
N VAL A 71 -3.02 18.85 -13.79
CA VAL A 71 -4.06 17.95 -13.27
C VAL A 71 -3.93 16.58 -13.92
N GLU A 72 -3.79 16.52 -15.24
CA GLU A 72 -3.64 15.29 -16.01
C GLU A 72 -2.42 14.49 -15.55
N ASN A 73 -1.25 15.12 -15.51
CA ASN A 73 -0.03 14.47 -15.05
C ASN A 73 -0.16 13.95 -13.62
N LYS A 74 -0.63 14.77 -12.68
CA LYS A 74 -0.77 14.34 -11.29
C LYS A 74 -1.84 13.27 -11.13
N PHE A 75 -2.93 13.33 -11.90
CA PHE A 75 -3.98 12.33 -11.89
C PHE A 75 -3.47 10.97 -12.37
N VAL A 76 -2.75 10.92 -13.49
CA VAL A 76 -2.14 9.68 -13.98
C VAL A 76 -1.13 9.12 -12.97
N ASN A 77 -0.30 10.00 -12.39
CA ASN A 77 0.69 9.62 -11.40
C ASN A 77 0.09 9.26 -10.02
N ARG A 78 -1.19 9.50 -9.76
CA ARG A 78 -1.85 9.15 -8.48
C ARG A 78 -1.78 7.65 -8.16
N LYS A 79 -1.76 6.78 -9.18
CA LYS A 79 -1.58 5.32 -8.94
C LYS A 79 -0.21 5.00 -8.35
N GLN A 80 0.82 5.83 -8.58
CA GLN A 80 2.11 5.69 -7.91
C GLN A 80 2.06 6.05 -6.42
N VAL A 81 1.04 6.79 -5.97
CA VAL A 81 0.85 7.14 -4.55
C VAL A 81 0.11 6.03 -3.78
N LEU A 82 -0.60 5.14 -4.49
CA LEU A 82 -1.31 3.97 -3.92
C LEU A 82 -0.54 2.65 -4.08
N VAL A 83 0.45 2.62 -4.96
CA VAL A 83 1.44 1.56 -5.10
C VAL A 83 2.60 1.93 -4.17
N PRO A 84 3.06 1.04 -3.26
CA PRO A 84 4.22 1.32 -2.46
C PRO A 84 5.39 1.64 -3.38
N SER A 85 6.04 2.75 -3.06
CA SER A 85 7.18 3.24 -3.82
C SER A 85 8.33 2.24 -3.76
N LYS A 86 9.20 2.22 -4.77
CA LYS A 86 10.44 1.42 -4.72
C LYS A 86 11.26 1.73 -3.46
N SER A 87 11.20 2.99 -2.99
CA SER A 87 11.82 3.41 -1.73
C SER A 87 11.29 2.67 -0.51
N GLU A 88 9.98 2.42 -0.38
CA GLU A 88 9.44 1.69 0.76
C GLU A 88 9.96 0.25 0.85
N ILE A 89 10.25 -0.36 -0.31
CA ILE A 89 10.88 -1.68 -0.40
C ILE A 89 12.35 -1.59 0.03
N THR A 90 13.11 -0.61 -0.49
CA THR A 90 14.56 -0.50 -0.23
C THR A 90 14.89 0.00 1.17
N THR A 91 14.01 0.80 1.78
CA THR A 91 14.17 1.34 3.13
C THR A 91 13.30 0.62 4.16
N PHE A 92 12.87 -0.61 3.86
CA PHE A 92 12.06 -1.41 4.78
C PHE A 92 12.73 -1.52 6.15
N ARG A 93 11.92 -1.39 7.21
CA ARG A 93 12.34 -1.55 8.60
C ARG A 93 11.25 -2.28 9.37
N GLN A 94 11.62 -3.30 10.12
CA GLN A 94 10.76 -3.93 11.12
C GLN A 94 10.49 -2.93 12.26
N GLY A 95 9.24 -2.80 12.68
CA GLY A 95 8.83 -1.96 13.81
C GLY A 95 9.32 -2.50 15.15
N ALA A 96 9.50 -1.62 16.15
CA ALA A 96 10.04 -1.98 17.47
C ALA A 96 9.22 -3.09 18.17
N ASP A 97 7.90 -3.04 18.05
CA ASP A 97 6.97 -4.03 18.63
C ASP A 97 6.35 -4.95 17.56
N GLU A 98 6.81 -4.85 16.30
CA GLU A 98 6.29 -5.67 15.20
C GLU A 98 6.88 -7.10 15.29
N PRO A 99 6.04 -8.15 15.34
CA PRO A 99 6.47 -9.54 15.22
C PRO A 99 7.19 -9.78 13.90
N PHE A 100 8.08 -10.78 13.87
CA PHE A 100 8.82 -11.08 12.64
C PHE A 100 7.90 -11.60 11.54
N CYS A 101 6.89 -12.40 11.90
CA CYS A 101 5.92 -12.92 10.96
C CYS A 101 5.11 -11.81 10.24
N GLU A 102 4.70 -10.78 11.00
CA GLU A 102 3.99 -9.62 10.46
C GLU A 102 4.89 -8.77 9.56
N ALA A 103 6.15 -8.56 9.98
CA ALA A 103 7.13 -7.84 9.18
C ALA A 103 7.38 -8.54 7.83
N TRP A 104 7.49 -9.88 7.82
CA TRP A 104 7.65 -10.65 6.59
C TRP A 104 6.43 -10.53 5.66
N GLU A 105 5.21 -10.65 6.20
CA GLU A 105 4.00 -10.46 5.39
C GLU A 105 3.86 -9.03 4.85
N ARG A 106 4.24 -8.03 5.64
CA ARG A 106 4.25 -6.63 5.19
C ARG A 106 5.23 -6.43 4.05
N PHE A 107 6.44 -6.97 4.15
CA PHE A 107 7.43 -6.91 3.07
C PHE A 107 6.93 -7.57 1.78
N LYS A 108 6.38 -8.79 1.87
CA LYS A 108 5.76 -9.47 0.71
C LYS A 108 4.59 -8.67 0.13
N SER A 109 3.80 -8.01 0.96
CA SER A 109 2.72 -7.12 0.52
C SER A 109 3.24 -5.91 -0.26
N LEU A 110 4.37 -5.32 0.14
CA LEU A 110 5.01 -4.22 -0.61
C LEU A 110 5.44 -4.67 -2.01
N LEU A 111 6.06 -5.85 -2.13
CA LEU A 111 6.46 -6.42 -3.42
C LEU A 111 5.25 -6.65 -4.33
N ARG A 112 4.19 -7.31 -3.82
CA ARG A 112 2.96 -7.59 -4.58
C ARG A 112 2.27 -6.33 -5.10
N LYS A 113 2.29 -5.25 -4.32
CA LYS A 113 1.67 -3.99 -4.72
C LYS A 113 2.55 -3.19 -5.70
N CYS A 114 3.83 -3.51 -5.86
CA CYS A 114 4.78 -2.84 -6.76
C CYS A 114 5.30 -3.78 -7.88
N PRO A 115 4.44 -4.40 -8.73
CA PRO A 115 4.85 -5.48 -9.63
C PRO A 115 5.96 -5.11 -10.64
N ASN A 116 6.16 -3.82 -10.94
CA ASN A 116 7.20 -3.31 -11.83
C ASN A 116 8.47 -2.83 -11.08
N HIS A 117 8.74 -3.38 -9.88
CA HIS A 117 9.86 -2.96 -9.04
C HIS A 117 11.23 -3.22 -9.70
N GLY A 118 11.39 -4.30 -10.45
CA GLY A 118 12.62 -4.62 -11.21
C GLY A 118 13.79 -5.13 -10.37
N PHE A 119 13.52 -5.54 -9.13
CA PHE A 119 14.51 -6.10 -8.21
C PHE A 119 14.59 -7.62 -8.36
N LYS A 120 15.81 -8.17 -8.42
CA LYS A 120 16.03 -9.63 -8.36
C LYS A 120 15.76 -10.16 -6.96
N ASP A 121 15.43 -11.43 -6.83
CA ASP A 121 15.05 -12.06 -5.55
C ASP A 121 16.12 -11.90 -4.47
N ILE A 122 17.40 -12.09 -4.83
CA ILE A 122 18.52 -11.85 -3.90
C ILE A 122 18.55 -10.40 -3.39
N THR A 123 18.21 -9.43 -4.23
CA THR A 123 18.17 -8.01 -3.84
C THR A 123 17.00 -7.73 -2.91
N GLN A 124 15.84 -8.34 -3.17
CA GLN A 124 14.67 -8.25 -2.30
C GLN A 124 14.97 -8.81 -0.90
N LEU A 125 15.60 -9.99 -0.84
CA LEU A 125 16.03 -10.61 0.42
C LEU A 125 17.01 -9.73 1.18
N ASN A 126 17.99 -9.15 0.50
CA ASN A 126 18.94 -8.24 1.13
C ASN A 126 18.26 -7.00 1.75
N PHE A 127 17.25 -6.42 1.10
CA PHE A 127 16.49 -5.32 1.69
C PHE A 127 15.75 -5.75 2.96
N PHE A 128 15.10 -6.91 2.92
CA PHE A 128 14.41 -7.44 4.08
C PHE A 128 15.38 -7.72 5.24
N VAL A 129 16.46 -8.46 5.01
CA VAL A 129 17.47 -8.83 6.03
C VAL A 129 18.17 -7.61 6.63
N ASN A 130 18.38 -6.54 5.85
CA ASN A 130 18.92 -5.28 6.37
C ASN A 130 17.90 -4.47 7.17
N GLY A 131 16.61 -4.75 6.99
CA GLY A 131 15.50 -4.05 7.63
C GLY A 131 15.01 -4.69 8.93
N ILE A 132 15.31 -5.96 9.18
CA ILE A 132 14.88 -6.70 10.38
C ILE A 132 15.75 -6.42 11.60
N LYS A 133 15.23 -6.76 12.79
CA LYS A 133 15.93 -6.56 14.06
C LYS A 133 17.20 -7.44 14.15
N PRO A 134 18.27 -6.96 14.82
CA PRO A 134 19.54 -7.70 14.93
C PRO A 134 19.40 -9.11 15.52
N GLU A 135 18.49 -9.30 16.46
CA GLU A 135 18.27 -10.60 17.13
C GLU A 135 17.77 -11.65 16.15
N VAL A 136 16.89 -11.24 15.23
CA VAL A 136 16.36 -12.15 14.20
C VAL A 136 17.41 -12.42 13.12
N LYS A 137 18.27 -11.44 12.81
CA LYS A 137 19.39 -11.63 11.90
C LYS A 137 20.37 -12.68 12.41
N MET A 138 20.70 -12.65 13.71
CA MET A 138 21.54 -13.68 14.33
C MET A 138 20.93 -15.08 14.21
N LEU A 139 19.61 -15.21 14.36
CA LEU A 139 18.91 -16.48 14.19
C LEU A 139 18.94 -16.96 12.73
N LEU A 140 18.79 -16.03 11.79
CA LEU A 140 18.89 -16.31 10.37
C LEU A 140 20.30 -16.81 9.99
N ASP A 141 21.34 -16.14 10.48
CA ASP A 141 22.74 -16.53 10.25
C ASP A 141 23.05 -17.92 10.84
N ALA A 142 22.50 -18.23 12.03
CA ALA A 142 22.63 -19.54 12.65
C ALA A 142 21.90 -20.65 11.87
N ALA A 143 20.73 -20.35 11.31
CA ALA A 143 19.94 -21.30 10.51
C ALA A 143 20.52 -21.51 9.10
N ALA A 144 21.16 -20.49 8.54
CA ALA A 144 21.76 -20.50 7.22
C ALA A 144 22.96 -21.45 7.10
N GLY A 145 23.74 -21.62 8.17
CA GLY A 145 24.85 -22.58 8.22
C GLY A 145 25.98 -22.35 7.19
N GLY A 146 25.96 -21.25 6.43
CA GLY A 146 26.93 -20.96 5.36
C GLY A 146 26.35 -20.05 4.27
N THR A 147 26.87 -20.19 3.04
CA THR A 147 26.34 -19.51 1.85
C THR A 147 25.05 -20.19 1.42
N VAL A 148 23.95 -19.44 1.42
CA VAL A 148 22.59 -19.95 1.15
C VAL A 148 22.07 -19.37 -0.16
N SER A 149 21.40 -20.19 -0.96
CA SER A 149 20.69 -19.72 -2.16
C SER A 149 19.50 -18.82 -1.80
N PRO A 150 19.04 -17.93 -2.69
CA PRO A 150 17.83 -17.13 -2.45
C PRO A 150 16.60 -17.96 -2.06
N GLU A 151 16.45 -19.13 -2.68
CA GLU A 151 15.32 -20.04 -2.45
C GLU A 151 15.38 -20.64 -1.04
N GLU A 152 16.55 -21.16 -0.63
CA GLU A 152 16.76 -21.69 0.72
C GLU A 152 16.62 -20.59 1.78
N ALA A 153 17.14 -19.38 1.52
CA ALA A 153 17.00 -18.25 2.44
C ALA A 153 15.52 -17.87 2.64
N THR A 154 14.73 -17.91 1.57
CA THR A 154 13.28 -17.68 1.64
C THR A 154 12.59 -18.75 2.49
N GLN A 155 12.94 -20.03 2.32
CA GLN A 155 12.37 -21.12 3.13
C GLN A 155 12.71 -20.99 4.61
N ILE A 156 13.95 -20.60 4.94
CA ILE A 156 14.36 -20.36 6.33
C ILE A 156 13.54 -19.21 6.92
N ILE A 157 13.40 -18.09 6.20
CA ILE A 157 12.59 -16.95 6.62
C ILE A 157 11.13 -17.36 6.86
N GLU A 158 10.54 -18.15 5.97
CA GLU A 158 9.16 -18.64 6.13
C GLU A 158 8.99 -19.58 7.32
N SER A 159 9.95 -20.45 7.57
CA SER A 159 9.97 -21.34 8.74
C SER A 159 10.06 -20.55 10.04
N LEU A 160 10.94 -19.54 10.09
CA LEU A 160 11.09 -18.65 11.24
C LEU A 160 9.83 -17.80 11.46
N ALA A 161 9.24 -17.26 10.40
CA ALA A 161 7.98 -16.52 10.48
C ALA A 161 6.83 -17.40 10.98
N SER A 162 6.77 -18.66 10.55
CA SER A 162 5.75 -19.61 11.02
C SER A 162 5.92 -19.94 12.50
N SER A 163 7.16 -20.14 12.96
CA SER A 163 7.46 -20.39 14.37
C SER A 163 7.16 -19.17 15.26
N ASP A 164 7.50 -17.98 14.79
CA ASP A 164 7.21 -16.71 15.47
C ASP A 164 5.70 -16.50 15.64
N HIS A 165 4.93 -16.73 14.57
CA HIS A 165 3.47 -16.68 14.61
C HIS A 165 2.87 -17.64 15.65
N GLN A 166 3.38 -18.88 15.74
CA GLN A 166 2.94 -19.85 16.75
C GLN A 166 3.27 -19.39 18.18
N ALA A 167 4.46 -18.82 18.39
CA ALA A 167 4.86 -18.30 19.69
C ALA A 167 3.96 -17.14 20.15
N GLU A 168 3.60 -16.22 19.26
CA GLU A 168 2.68 -15.11 19.55
C GLU A 168 1.28 -15.59 19.90
N HIS A 169 0.74 -16.58 19.16
CA HIS A 169 -0.55 -17.19 19.48
C HIS A 169 -0.53 -17.88 20.85
N GLY A 170 0.56 -18.56 21.19
CA GLY A 170 0.76 -19.16 22.51
C GLY A 170 0.80 -18.12 23.65
N ARG A 171 1.48 -16.98 23.43
CA ARG A 171 1.56 -15.86 24.38
C ARG A 171 0.20 -15.20 24.62
N HIS A 172 -0.57 -14.94 23.56
CA HIS A 172 -1.91 -14.36 23.68
C HIS A 172 -2.90 -15.31 24.38
N GLN A 173 -2.83 -16.62 24.12
CA GLN A 173 -3.67 -17.60 24.84
C GLN A 173 -3.29 -17.71 26.32
N SER A 174 -2.00 -17.69 26.65
CA SER A 174 -1.54 -17.75 28.04
C SER A 174 -1.83 -16.45 28.81
N HIS A 175 -1.78 -15.28 28.16
CA HIS A 175 -2.20 -14.02 28.77
C HIS A 175 -3.72 -14.00 29.05
N LYS A 176 -4.56 -14.53 28.15
CA LYS A 176 -6.00 -14.72 28.39
C LYS A 176 -6.27 -15.67 29.57
N ARG A 177 -5.53 -16.78 29.65
CA ARG A 177 -5.71 -17.78 30.70
C ARG A 177 -5.33 -17.23 32.08
N ARG A 178 -4.27 -16.41 32.15
CA ARG A 178 -3.82 -15.77 33.40
C ARG A 178 -4.79 -14.69 33.90
N VAL A 179 -5.41 -13.92 32.99
CA VAL A 179 -6.46 -12.94 33.35
C VAL A 179 -7.73 -13.63 33.88
N LEU A 180 -8.12 -14.77 33.29
CA LEU A 180 -9.26 -15.55 33.77
C LEU A 180 -9.00 -16.16 35.16
N ASP A 181 -7.78 -16.65 35.42
CA ASP A 181 -7.42 -17.23 36.71
C ASP A 181 -7.39 -16.18 37.86
N LEU A 182 -6.95 -14.96 37.55
CA LEU A 182 -7.01 -13.83 38.50
C LEU A 182 -8.45 -13.36 38.80
N SER A 183 -9.41 -13.59 37.89
CA SER A 183 -10.82 -13.24 38.12
C SER A 183 -11.58 -14.28 38.95
N THR A 184 -11.05 -15.51 39.09
CA THR A 184 -11.74 -16.58 39.83
C THR A 184 -11.41 -16.57 41.33
N ASN A 185 -10.32 -15.89 41.73
CA ASN A 185 -9.90 -15.81 43.13
C ASN A 185 -10.55 -14.66 43.92
N ASP A 186 -11.21 -13.70 43.27
CA ASP A 186 -11.95 -12.60 43.93
C ASP A 186 -13.44 -12.93 44.17
N ALA A 187 -13.90 -14.15 43.86
CA ALA A 187 -15.30 -14.57 44.06
C ALA A 187 -15.55 -15.42 45.32
N ILE A 188 -14.54 -15.60 46.18
CA ILE A 188 -14.68 -16.31 47.47
C ILE A 188 -14.18 -15.41 48.59
N LEU A 189 -14.89 -14.29 48.85
CA LEU A 189 -14.87 -13.53 50.11
C LEU A 189 -15.90 -12.39 49.99
N THR A 190 -17.19 -12.75 49.97
CA THR A 190 -18.31 -11.84 50.29
C THR A 190 -19.46 -12.68 50.82
#